data_AF-A0A170VXU9-F1
#
_entry.id   AF-A0A170VXU9-F1
#
_cell.length_a   1.000
_cell.length_b   1.000
_cell.length_c   1.000
_cell.angle_alpha   90.00
_cell.angle_beta   90.00
_cell.angle_gamma   90.00
#
_symmetry.space_group_name_H-M   'P 1'
#
loop_
_entity.id
_entity.type
_entity.pdbx_description
1 polymer ?
#
loop_
_entity_poly.entity_id
_entity_poly.type
_entity_poly.pdbx_seq_one_letter_code
_entity_poly.pdbx_strand_id
1 'polypeptide(L)'
;DLNAGKRLIAAFNIVIASSLKKNYGLNCQITTDYIVVQKDGYIFRLHLGYSKEIALLKQQISAQGVTFYRDTPESIVLEKKFINLPKVTGALYGISQAHSAYGYATCLAKKMD
;
A
#
# COMPACT_ATOMS: atom_id res chain seq x y z
N ASP A 1 -14.63 11.28 -8.31
CA ASP A 1 -15.42 10.06 -8.11
C ASP A 1 -14.52 8.97 -7.53
N LEU A 2 -14.84 8.46 -6.34
CA LEU A 2 -14.04 7.46 -5.63
C LEU A 2 -14.06 6.10 -6.35
N ASN A 3 -15.16 5.74 -7.00
CA ASN A 3 -15.28 4.47 -7.71
C ASN A 3 -14.43 4.46 -8.99
N ALA A 4 -14.22 5.62 -9.61
CA ALA A 4 -13.32 5.75 -10.76
C ALA A 4 -11.86 5.43 -10.38
N GLY A 5 -11.41 5.86 -9.20
CA GLY A 5 -10.08 5.55 -8.69
C GLY A 5 -9.86 4.05 -8.49
N LYS A 6 -10.81 3.36 -7.86
CA LYS A 6 -10.77 1.89 -7.66
C LYS A 6 -10.75 1.13 -8.98
N ARG A 7 -11.57 1.53 -9.96
CA ARG A 7 -11.59 0.94 -11.30
C ARG A 7 -10.26 1.12 -12.02
N LEU A 8 -9.65 2.30 -11.88
CA LEU A 8 -8.34 2.59 -12.45
C LEU A 8 -7.27 1.67 -11.85
N ILE A 9 -7.22 1.55 -10.52
CA ILE A 9 -6.29 0.65 -9.81
C ILE A 9 -6.48 -0.80 -10.27
N ALA A 10 -7.72 -1.28 -10.35
CA ALA A 10 -8.02 -2.62 -10.82
C ALA A 10 -7.57 -2.85 -12.28
N ALA A 11 -7.80 -1.89 -13.17
CA ALA A 11 -7.35 -1.97 -14.56
C ALA A 11 -5.81 -2.06 -14.65
N PHE A 12 -5.08 -1.26 -13.87
CA PHE A 12 -3.63 -1.36 -13.80
C PHE A 12 -3.16 -2.71 -13.23
N ASN A 13 -3.82 -3.21 -12.17
CA ASN A 13 -3.52 -4.53 -11.59
C ASN A 13 -3.65 -5.65 -12.64
N ILE A 14 -4.67 -5.61 -13.49
CA ILE A 14 -4.87 -6.57 -14.59
C ILE A 14 -3.74 -6.50 -15.60
N VAL A 15 -3.37 -5.28 -16.02
CA VAL A 15 -2.28 -5.08 -17.01
C VAL A 15 -0.93 -5.53 -16.45
N ILE A 16 -0.63 -5.21 -15.18
CA ILE A 16 0.62 -5.60 -14.52
C ILE A 16 0.70 -7.12 -14.40
N ALA A 17 -0.36 -7.78 -13.91
CA ALA A 17 -0.40 -9.23 -13.78
C ALA A 17 -0.24 -9.93 -15.15
N SER A 18 -0.89 -9.39 -16.19
CA SER A 18 -0.76 -9.90 -17.56
C SER A 18 0.66 -9.76 -18.09
N SER A 19 1.31 -8.62 -17.82
CA SER A 19 2.71 -8.36 -18.18
C SER A 19 3.68 -9.28 -17.44
N LEU A 20 3.49 -9.49 -16.14
CA LEU A 20 4.31 -10.38 -15.33
C LEU A 20 4.22 -11.84 -15.81
N LYS A 21 3.02 -12.29 -16.16
CA LYS A 21 2.80 -13.62 -16.73
C LYS A 21 3.46 -13.75 -18.10
N LYS A 22 3.30 -12.76 -18.99
CA LYS A 22 3.84 -12.79 -20.36
C LYS A 22 5.37 -12.73 -20.40
N ASN A 23 5.97 -11.83 -19.64
CA ASN A 23 7.42 -11.56 -19.73
C ASN A 23 8.26 -12.46 -18.83
N TYR A 24 7.71 -12.91 -17.70
CA TYR A 24 8.47 -13.65 -16.67
C TYR A 24 7.85 -15.00 -16.29
N GLY A 25 6.72 -15.39 -16.86
CA GLY A 25 6.05 -16.66 -16.55
C GLY A 25 5.52 -16.74 -15.10
N LEU A 26 5.43 -15.61 -14.39
CA LEU A 26 5.08 -15.61 -12.96
C LEU A 26 3.58 -15.83 -12.76
N ASN A 27 3.23 -16.64 -11.75
CA ASN A 27 1.85 -16.83 -11.36
C ASN A 27 1.37 -15.62 -10.53
N CYS A 28 0.30 -14.99 -11.01
CA CYS A 28 -0.27 -13.79 -10.41
C CYS A 28 -1.75 -13.99 -10.10
N GLN A 29 -2.17 -13.68 -8.88
CA GLN A 29 -3.58 -13.61 -8.50
C GLN A 29 -3.98 -12.15 -8.36
N ILE A 30 -5.03 -11.74 -9.08
CA ILE A 30 -5.53 -10.37 -9.10
C ILE A 30 -6.65 -10.24 -8.06
N THR A 31 -6.65 -9.16 -7.30
CA THR A 31 -7.73 -8.73 -6.42
C THR A 31 -8.10 -7.28 -6.76
N THR A 32 -9.24 -6.80 -6.29
CA THR A 32 -9.70 -5.42 -6.53
C THR A 32 -8.67 -4.38 -6.08
N ASP A 33 -7.98 -4.62 -4.95
CA ASP A 33 -7.09 -3.63 -4.31
C ASP A 33 -5.59 -3.95 -4.43
N TYR A 34 -5.23 -5.13 -4.92
CA TYR A 34 -3.84 -5.59 -5.00
C TYR A 34 -3.64 -6.76 -5.95
N ILE A 35 -2.38 -7.06 -6.26
CA ILE A 35 -1.98 -8.30 -6.91
C ILE A 35 -1.09 -9.12 -5.98
N VAL A 36 -1.22 -10.43 -6.06
CA VAL A 36 -0.35 -11.39 -5.38
C VAL A 36 0.51 -12.06 -6.43
N VAL A 37 1.83 -11.98 -6.28
CA VAL A 37 2.81 -12.52 -7.21
C VAL A 37 3.60 -13.61 -6.49
N GLN A 38 3.64 -14.81 -7.08
CA GLN A 38 4.43 -15.92 -6.58
C GLN A 38 5.74 -16.03 -7.36
N LYS A 39 6.87 -16.02 -6.66
CA LYS A 39 8.21 -16.13 -7.26
C LYS A 39 9.15 -16.84 -6.30
N ASP A 40 9.81 -17.90 -6.77
CA ASP A 40 10.84 -18.65 -6.02
C ASP A 40 10.40 -19.13 -4.63
N GLY A 41 9.13 -19.53 -4.48
CA GLY A 41 8.56 -19.94 -3.19
C GLY A 41 8.14 -18.79 -2.28
N TYR A 42 8.37 -17.54 -2.68
CA TYR A 42 7.91 -16.34 -1.97
C TYR A 42 6.61 -15.81 -2.57
N ILE A 43 5.83 -15.17 -1.71
CA ILE A 43 4.56 -14.53 -2.06
C ILE A 43 4.66 -13.03 -1.79
N PHE A 44 4.56 -12.23 -2.85
CA PHE A 44 4.61 -10.78 -2.77
C PHE A 44 3.23 -10.20 -3.00
N ARG A 45 2.80 -9.30 -2.11
CA ARG A 45 1.57 -8.52 -2.32
C ARG A 45 1.95 -7.13 -2.79
N LEU A 46 1.60 -6.80 -4.03
CA LEU A 46 1.82 -5.47 -4.59
C LEU A 46 0.55 -4.63 -4.44
N HIS A 47 0.72 -3.45 -3.87
CA HIS A 47 -0.31 -2.44 -3.73
C HIS A 47 0.02 -1.23 -4.60
N LEU A 48 -0.96 -0.75 -5.37
CA LEU A 48 -0.85 0.50 -6.11
C LEU A 48 -1.44 1.63 -5.27
N GLY A 49 -0.63 2.65 -5.00
CA GLY A 49 -1.08 3.88 -4.35
C GLY A 49 -1.38 4.95 -5.38
N TYR A 50 -2.60 5.50 -5.35
CA TYR A 50 -2.96 6.65 -6.17
C TYR A 50 -2.96 7.93 -5.31
N SER A 51 -1.95 8.80 -5.47
CA SER A 51 -1.76 9.96 -4.58
C SER A 51 -2.97 10.91 -4.55
N LYS A 52 -3.72 11.00 -5.66
CA LYS A 52 -4.94 11.82 -5.74
C LYS A 52 -6.11 11.20 -4.96
N GLU A 53 -6.11 9.89 -4.70
CA GLU A 53 -7.15 9.22 -3.90
C GLU A 53 -7.17 9.73 -2.46
N ILE A 54 -5.99 9.90 -1.86
CA ILE A 54 -5.86 10.42 -0.48
C ILE A 54 -6.40 11.86 -0.40
N ALA A 55 -6.03 12.72 -1.36
CA ALA A 55 -6.49 14.10 -1.41
C ALA A 55 -8.02 14.19 -1.63
N LEU A 56 -8.57 13.35 -2.51
CA LEU A 56 -10.01 13.28 -2.76
C LEU A 56 -10.79 12.77 -1.55
N LEU A 57 -10.25 11.81 -0.80
CA LEU A 57 -10.88 11.27 0.41
C LEU A 57 -10.92 12.27 1.56
N LYS A 58 -9.94 13.18 1.64
CA LYS A 58 -9.94 14.26 2.63
C LYS A 58 -10.90 15.39 2.27
N GLN A 59 -11.26 15.52 1.00
CA GLN A 59 -12.07 16.62 0.51
C GLN A 59 -13.56 16.40 0.80
N GLN A 60 -14.14 17.26 1.64
CA GLN A 60 -15.58 17.32 1.90
C GLN A 60 -16.12 18.66 1.41
N ILE A 61 -17.25 18.64 0.69
CA ILE A 61 -17.93 19.87 0.24
C ILE A 61 -19.08 20.12 1.19
N SER A 62 -19.06 21.26 1.90
CA SER A 62 -20.18 21.68 2.74
C SER A 62 -21.39 22.06 1.88
N ALA A 63 -22.59 21.99 2.45
CA ALA A 63 -23.86 22.36 1.79
C ALA A 63 -23.86 23.81 1.23
N GLN A 64 -22.94 24.66 1.69
CA GLN A 64 -22.74 26.04 1.26
C GLN A 64 -21.66 26.19 0.16
N GLY A 65 -21.13 25.09 -0.37
CA GLY A 65 -20.11 25.10 -1.43
C GLY A 65 -18.66 25.30 -0.95
N VAL A 66 -18.42 25.35 0.36
CA VAL A 66 -17.06 25.49 0.91
C VAL A 66 -16.40 24.12 1.00
N THR A 67 -15.20 24.00 0.42
CA THR A 67 -14.37 22.80 0.50
C THR A 67 -13.62 22.75 1.83
N PHE A 68 -13.90 21.75 2.66
CA PHE A 68 -13.19 21.46 3.89
C PHE A 68 -12.35 20.20 3.72
N TYR A 69 -11.15 20.19 4.31
CA TYR A 69 -10.31 19.00 4.36
C TYR A 69 -10.42 18.37 5.74
N ARG A 70 -11.03 17.19 5.82
CA ARG A 70 -11.17 16.45 7.07
C ARG A 70 -10.69 15.02 6.86
N ASP A 71 -9.84 14.54 7.76
CA ASP A 71 -9.40 13.16 7.72
C ASP A 71 -10.59 12.22 7.97
N THR A 72 -10.79 11.28 7.04
CA THR A 72 -11.72 10.17 7.17
C THR A 72 -10.99 8.91 7.63
N PRO A 73 -11.66 7.95 8.27
CA PRO A 73 -11.05 6.67 8.62
C PRO A 73 -10.35 5.99 7.43
N GLU A 74 -10.96 6.04 6.25
CA GLU A 74 -10.42 5.50 5.00
C GLU A 74 -9.16 6.24 4.55
N SER A 75 -9.16 7.58 4.67
CA SER A 75 -7.99 8.41 4.34
C SER A 75 -6.81 8.10 5.28
N ILE A 76 -7.07 7.94 6.58
CA ILE A 76 -6.05 7.60 7.58
C ILE A 76 -5.42 6.23 7.27
N VAL A 77 -6.24 5.22 6.95
CA VAL A 77 -5.75 3.88 6.60
C VAL A 77 -4.88 3.93 5.34
N LEU A 78 -5.32 4.68 4.33
CA LEU A 78 -4.61 4.80 3.05
C LEU A 78 -3.28 5.54 3.22
N GLU A 79 -3.28 6.63 3.97
CA GLU A 79 -2.09 7.41 4.32
C GLU A 79 -1.10 6.59 5.16
N LYS A 80 -1.60 5.85 6.16
CA LYS A 80 -0.77 4.96 6.97
C LYS A 80 -0.06 3.93 6.10
N LYS A 81 -0.76 3.37 5.13
CA LYS A 81 -0.25 2.30 4.26
C LYS A 81 0.74 2.80 3.20
N PHE A 82 0.43 3.89 2.51
CA PHE A 82 1.20 4.34 1.35
C PHE A 82 2.22 5.45 1.65
N ILE A 83 2.05 6.19 2.75
CA ILE A 83 2.95 7.30 3.11
C ILE A 83 3.75 6.95 4.36
N ASN A 84 3.08 6.56 5.45
CA ASN A 84 3.75 6.41 6.74
C ASN A 84 4.54 5.10 6.83
N LEU A 85 3.96 3.99 6.37
CA LEU A 85 4.62 2.68 6.42
C LEU A 85 5.95 2.67 5.65
N PRO A 86 6.07 3.18 4.40
CA PRO A 86 7.37 3.23 3.73
C PRO A 86 8.42 4.07 4.48
N LYS A 87 8.01 5.21 5.07
CA LYS A 87 8.91 6.06 5.86
C LYS A 87 9.42 5.34 7.11
N VAL A 88 8.51 4.69 7.84
CA VAL A 88 8.85 3.93 9.05
C VAL A 88 9.74 2.74 8.68
N THR A 89 9.38 1.96 7.66
CA THR A 89 10.20 0.83 7.20
C THR A 89 11.60 1.27 6.79
N GLY A 90 11.74 2.40 6.09
CA GLY A 90 13.03 2.96 5.72
C GLY A 90 13.88 3.37 6.93
N ALA A 91 13.27 4.06 7.90
CA ALA A 91 13.96 4.44 9.15
C ALA A 91 14.38 3.20 9.95
N LEU A 92 13.49 2.22 10.10
CA LEU A 92 13.77 0.94 10.77
C LEU A 92 14.87 0.16 10.07
N TYR A 93 14.90 0.15 8.74
CA TYR A 93 15.97 -0.46 7.97
C TYR A 93 17.33 0.20 8.29
N GLY A 94 17.38 1.53 8.34
CA GLY A 94 18.57 2.27 8.76
C GLY A 94 19.05 1.88 10.17
N ILE A 95 18.14 1.76 11.14
CA ILE A 95 18.46 1.31 12.50
C ILE A 95 18.99 -0.12 12.49
N SER A 96 18.37 -1.02 11.74
CA SER A 96 18.79 -2.42 11.66
C SER A 96 20.20 -2.58 11.05
N GLN A 97 20.59 -1.69 10.13
CA GLN A 97 21.93 -1.67 9.55
C GLN A 97 22.97 -1.11 10.55
N ALA A 98 22.60 -0.10 11.35
CA ALA A 98 23.47 0.44 12.39
C ALA A 98 23.64 -0.50 13.59
N HIS A 99 22.61 -1.30 13.89
CA HIS A 99 22.55 -2.18 15.06
C HIS A 99 22.12 -3.60 14.69
N SER A 100 23.08 -4.51 14.53
CA SER A 100 22.83 -5.91 14.16
C SER A 100 21.90 -6.67 15.12
N ALA A 101 21.89 -6.29 16.40
CA ALA A 101 21.03 -6.90 17.42
C ALA A 101 19.54 -6.50 17.29
N TYR A 102 19.23 -5.41 16.58
CA TYR A 102 17.88 -4.83 16.51
C TYR A 102 16.85 -5.82 15.96
N GLY A 103 17.17 -6.54 14.87
CA GLY A 103 16.28 -7.52 14.27
C GLY A 103 15.94 -8.69 15.21
N TYR A 104 16.93 -9.18 15.95
CA TYR A 104 16.73 -10.27 16.91
C TYR A 104 15.93 -9.81 18.14
N ALA A 105 16.26 -8.65 18.70
CA ALA A 105 15.57 -8.09 19.85
C ALA A 105 14.08 -7.82 19.55
N THR A 106 13.77 -7.24 18.38
CA THR A 106 12.38 -6.99 17.97
C THR A 106 11.60 -8.28 17.72
N CYS A 107 12.24 -9.31 17.15
CA CYS A 107 11.62 -10.63 16.98
C CYS A 107 11.30 -11.29 18.32
N LEU A 108 12.20 -11.18 19.31
CA LEU A 108 11.96 -11.65 20.67
C LEU A 108 10.83 -10.89 21.35
N ALA A 109 10.86 -9.55 21.31
CA ALA A 109 9.82 -8.71 21.89
C ALA A 109 8.43 -9.04 21.34
N LYS A 110 8.30 -9.20 20.01
CA LYS A 110 7.03 -9.57 19.36
C LYS A 110 6.48 -10.94 19.80
N LYS A 111 7.33 -11.86 20.24
CA LYS A 111 6.90 -13.17 20.75
C LYS A 111 6.48 -13.13 22.22
N MET A 112 6.85 -12.07 22.94
CA MET A 112 6.56 -11.87 24.36
C MET A 112 5.27 -11.05 24.58
N ASP A 113 4.88 -10.23 23.61
CA ASP A 113 3.53 -9.65 23.48
C ASP A 113 2.48 -10.71 23.08
#